data_AF-A0A524N2H8-F1
#
_entry.id   AF-A0A524N2H8-F1
#
_cell.length_a   1.000
_cell.length_b   1.000
_cell.length_c   1.000
_cell.angle_alpha   90.00
_cell.angle_beta   90.00
_cell.angle_gamma   90.00
#
_symmetry.space_group_name_H-M   'P 1'
#
loop_
_entity.id
_entity.type
_entity.pdbx_description
1 polymer ?
#
loop_
_entity_poly.entity_id
_entity_poly.type
_entity_poly.pdbx_seq_one_letter_code
_entity_poly.pdbx_strand_id
1 'polypeptide(L)'
;GLWQNFGQCCGDAGIGDYAISLHHATGRHDYLDLARRIEAVVLDHSELADGRRSWSQAEHRNRPDFVETQTGYMQGAAGIASFLLHLATVDDDTPSKIALPDSPFDR
;
A
#
# COMPACT_ATOMS: atom_id res chain seq x y z
N GLY A 1 2.15 8.82 -7.67
CA GLY A 1 0.81 8.53 -7.14
C GLY A 1 -0.22 9.47 -7.74
N LEU A 2 -1.49 9.25 -7.41
CA LEU A 2 -2.63 9.93 -8.03
C LEU A 2 -2.73 11.42 -7.67
N TRP A 3 -3.08 11.75 -6.41
CA TRP A 3 -3.20 13.14 -5.92
C TRP A 3 -2.62 13.33 -4.51
N GLN A 4 -1.56 12.58 -4.16
CA GLN A 4 -1.01 12.50 -2.78
C GLN A 4 -1.91 11.69 -1.83
N ASN A 5 -2.35 10.51 -2.27
CA ASN A 5 -3.03 9.54 -1.42
C ASN A 5 -2.30 8.19 -1.50
N PHE A 6 -1.79 7.74 -0.37
CA PHE A 6 -0.97 6.53 -0.24
C PHE A 6 -1.73 5.38 0.43
N GLY A 7 -2.94 5.61 0.94
CA GLY A 7 -3.72 4.64 1.71
C GLY A 7 -4.24 3.43 0.93
N GLN A 8 -4.90 2.51 1.65
CA GLN A 8 -5.44 1.27 1.10
C GLN A 8 -6.71 1.47 0.28
N CYS A 9 -7.60 2.37 0.72
CA CYS A 9 -8.94 2.47 0.12
C CYS A 9 -8.95 3.11 -1.27
N CYS A 10 -8.17 4.18 -1.46
CA CYS A 10 -8.18 4.98 -2.69
C CYS A 10 -6.77 5.38 -3.15
N GLY A 11 -5.73 4.84 -2.52
CA GLY A 11 -4.36 5.31 -2.65
C GLY A 11 -3.40 4.26 -3.21
N ASP A 12 -2.12 4.65 -3.22
CA ASP A 12 -1.04 3.86 -3.80
C ASP A 12 -0.91 2.46 -3.15
N ALA A 13 -1.04 2.32 -1.82
CA ALA A 13 -0.92 1.03 -1.15
C ALA A 13 -1.97 0.00 -1.60
N GLY A 14 -3.22 0.42 -1.83
CA GLY A 14 -4.28 -0.47 -2.33
C GLY A 14 -4.01 -0.98 -3.74
N ILE A 15 -3.47 -0.11 -4.60
CA ILE A 15 -3.06 -0.49 -5.97
C ILE A 15 -1.88 -1.46 -5.91
N GLY A 16 -0.91 -1.21 -5.04
CA GLY A 16 0.25 -2.08 -4.84
C GLY A 16 -0.16 -3.47 -4.36
N ASP A 17 -1.04 -3.55 -3.37
CA ASP A 17 -1.56 -4.82 -2.86
C ASP A 17 -2.34 -5.59 -3.92
N TYR A 18 -3.18 -4.91 -4.69
CA TYR A 18 -3.90 -5.55 -5.79
C TYR A 18 -2.95 -6.10 -6.86
N ALA A 19 -1.85 -5.39 -7.15
CA ALA A 19 -0.83 -5.86 -8.07
C ALA A 19 -0.13 -7.13 -7.55
N ILE A 20 0.15 -7.22 -6.25
CA ILE A 20 0.69 -8.45 -5.64
C ILE A 20 -0.31 -9.61 -5.80
N SER A 21 -1.59 -9.38 -5.54
CA SER A 21 -2.62 -10.42 -5.72
C SER A 21 -2.74 -10.87 -7.19
N LEU A 22 -2.63 -9.95 -8.16
CA LEU A 22 -2.59 -10.31 -9.58
C LEU A 22 -1.34 -11.08 -9.96
N HIS A 23 -0.19 -10.77 -9.36
CA HIS A 23 1.03 -11.54 -9.53
C HIS A 23 0.81 -12.99 -9.10
N HIS A 24 0.28 -13.23 -7.89
CA HIS A 24 -0.04 -14.58 -7.43
C HIS A 24 -1.05 -15.30 -8.32
N ALA A 25 -2.14 -14.63 -8.72
CA ALA A 25 -3.21 -15.24 -9.51
C ALA A 25 -2.79 -15.59 -10.95
N THR A 26 -1.82 -14.86 -11.52
CA THR A 26 -1.46 -14.99 -12.95
C THR A 26 -0.04 -15.49 -13.20
N GLY A 27 0.83 -15.48 -12.18
CA GLY A 27 2.26 -15.77 -12.30
C GLY A 27 3.05 -14.71 -13.08
N ARG A 28 2.44 -13.58 -13.48
CA ARG A 28 3.14 -12.58 -14.29
C ARG A 28 3.94 -11.61 -13.44
N HIS A 29 5.24 -11.49 -13.72
CA HIS A 29 6.16 -10.65 -12.96
C HIS A 29 5.96 -9.14 -13.15
N ASP A 30 5.30 -8.70 -14.22
CA ASP A 30 5.06 -7.27 -14.48
C ASP A 30 4.16 -6.61 -13.41
N TYR A 31 3.28 -7.39 -12.79
CA TYR A 31 2.50 -6.94 -11.64
C TYR A 31 3.36 -6.78 -10.38
N LEU A 32 4.31 -7.69 -10.15
CA LEU A 32 5.25 -7.54 -9.03
C LEU A 32 6.17 -6.33 -9.23
N ASP A 33 6.60 -6.07 -10.47
CA ASP A 33 7.36 -4.87 -10.80
C ASP A 33 6.54 -3.60 -10.58
N LEU A 34 5.22 -3.64 -10.82
CA LEU A 34 4.33 -2.53 -10.47
C LEU A 34 4.27 -2.30 -8.96
N ALA A 35 4.12 -3.36 -8.17
CA ALA A 35 4.11 -3.25 -6.71
C ALA A 35 5.42 -2.63 -6.18
N ARG A 36 6.58 -3.05 -6.70
CA ARG A 36 7.89 -2.46 -6.34
C ARG A 36 8.03 -0.99 -6.72
N ARG A 37 7.48 -0.58 -7.87
CA ARG A 37 7.45 0.86 -8.22
C ARG A 37 6.58 1.66 -7.26
N ILE A 38 5.46 1.09 -6.82
CA ILE A 38 4.56 1.71 -5.85
C ILE A 38 5.22 1.81 -4.48
N GLU A 39 5.91 0.76 -4.02
CA GLU A 39 6.74 0.79 -2.82
C GLU A 39 7.72 1.97 -2.85
N ALA A 40 8.47 2.13 -3.94
CA ALA A 40 9.42 3.23 -4.07
C ALA A 40 8.74 4.59 -3.92
N VAL A 41 7.57 4.80 -4.54
CA VAL A 41 6.79 6.04 -4.42
C VAL A 41 6.35 6.27 -2.97
N VAL A 42 5.78 5.25 -2.32
CA VAL A 42 5.28 5.33 -0.96
C VAL A 42 6.42 5.63 0.03
N LEU A 43 7.58 4.98 -0.13
CA LEU A 43 8.73 5.20 0.75
C LEU A 43 9.35 6.60 0.55
N ASP A 44 9.44 7.07 -0.69
CA ASP A 44 9.95 8.41 -1.03
C ASP A 44 9.09 9.53 -0.41
N HIS A 45 7.77 9.33 -0.32
CA HIS A 45 6.84 10.31 0.26
C HIS A 45 6.62 10.13 1.78
N SER A 46 7.42 9.29 2.44
CA SER A 46 7.34 9.10 3.88
C SER A 46 8.29 10.03 4.63
N GLU A 47 7.86 10.51 5.79
CA GLU A 47 8.76 11.16 6.75
C GLU A 47 9.32 10.11 7.70
N LEU A 48 10.63 10.13 7.97
CA LEU A 48 11.30 9.24 8.92
C LEU A 48 11.81 10.06 10.11
N ALA A 49 11.25 9.82 11.29
CA ALA A 49 11.65 10.46 12.54
C ALA A 49 11.68 9.43 13.67
N ASP A 50 12.78 9.39 14.45
CA ASP A 50 12.98 8.45 15.56
C ASP A 50 12.73 6.96 15.19
N GLY A 51 13.12 6.57 13.98
CA GLY A 51 12.89 5.21 13.46
C GLY A 51 11.44 4.88 13.12
N ARG A 52 10.54 5.86 13.12
CA ARG A 52 9.12 5.71 12.73
C ARG A 52 8.87 6.41 11.40
N ARG A 53 8.08 5.78 10.53
CA ARG A 53 7.61 6.40 9.29
C ARG A 53 6.19 6.91 9.43
N SER A 54 5.94 8.08 8.85
CA SER A 54 4.62 8.69 8.72
C SER A 54 4.38 9.19 7.30
N TRP A 55 3.09 9.33 6.95
CA TRP A 55 2.67 9.79 5.63
C TRP A 55 1.61 10.88 5.79
N SER A 56 1.96 12.10 5.41
CA SER A 56 1.01 13.20 5.26
C SER A 56 0.35 13.09 3.89
N GLN A 57 -0.97 12.94 3.87
CA GLN A 57 -1.71 12.64 2.63
C GLN A 57 -3.08 13.30 2.59
N ALA A 58 -3.58 13.53 1.36
CA ALA A 58 -4.91 14.07 1.11
C ALA A 58 -5.91 12.94 0.81
N GLU A 59 -6.84 12.69 1.72
CA GLU A 59 -7.90 11.70 1.50
C GLU A 59 -8.80 12.11 0.32
N HIS A 60 -9.22 13.37 0.31
CA HIS A 60 -10.21 13.89 -0.63
C HIS A 60 -9.54 14.61 -1.80
N ARG A 61 -9.70 14.07 -3.02
CA ARG A 61 -9.15 14.67 -4.25
C ARG A 61 -9.58 16.12 -4.47
N ASN A 62 -10.79 16.50 -4.05
CA ASN A 62 -11.31 17.86 -4.19
C ASN A 62 -10.89 18.82 -3.06
N ARG A 63 -10.13 18.34 -2.06
CA ARG A 63 -9.55 19.15 -0.98
C ARG A 63 -8.06 18.83 -0.85
N PRO A 64 -7.24 19.14 -1.87
CA PRO A 64 -5.83 18.73 -1.91
C PRO A 64 -4.99 19.33 -0.77
N ASP A 65 -5.38 20.50 -0.25
CA ASP A 65 -4.67 21.14 0.86
C ASP A 65 -5.08 20.59 2.24
N PHE A 66 -6.13 19.76 2.29
CA PHE A 66 -6.55 19.08 3.52
C PHE A 66 -5.77 17.77 3.65
N VAL A 67 -4.57 17.88 4.21
CA VAL A 67 -3.66 16.76 4.45
C VAL A 67 -3.68 16.34 5.92
N GLU A 68 -3.69 15.03 6.15
CA GLU A 68 -3.65 14.43 7.48
C GLU A 68 -2.60 13.31 7.55
N THR A 69 -2.03 13.13 8.75
CA THR A 69 -1.09 12.06 9.06
C THR A 69 -1.79 11.00 9.91
N GLN A 70 -2.59 10.16 9.24
CA GLN A 70 -3.43 9.16 9.90
C GLN A 70 -2.67 7.85 10.17
N THR A 71 -3.12 7.08 11.16
CA THR A 71 -2.53 5.79 11.55
C THR A 71 -3.38 4.58 11.16
N GLY A 72 -4.59 4.80 10.64
CA GLY A 72 -5.56 3.74 10.36
C GLY A 72 -5.18 2.82 9.20
N TYR A 73 -5.93 1.72 9.07
CA TYR A 73 -5.72 0.76 7.98
C TYR A 73 -6.26 1.28 6.64
N MET A 74 -7.48 1.83 6.63
CA MET A 74 -8.11 2.33 5.39
C MET A 74 -7.32 3.51 4.80
N GLN A 75 -7.00 4.46 5.67
CA GLN A 75 -6.24 5.66 5.37
C GLN A 75 -5.20 5.84 6.50
N GLY A 76 -3.93 5.64 6.18
CA GLY A 76 -2.84 5.88 7.11
C GLY A 76 -1.77 4.80 7.17
N ALA A 77 -0.88 4.97 8.14
CA ALA A 77 0.35 4.20 8.27
C ALA A 77 0.13 2.68 8.40
N ALA A 78 -0.92 2.22 9.10
CA ALA A 78 -1.15 0.78 9.26
C ALA A 78 -1.49 0.08 7.92
N GLY A 79 -2.28 0.73 7.06
CA GLY A 79 -2.62 0.19 5.74
C GLY A 79 -1.43 0.18 4.81
N ILE A 80 -0.67 1.27 4.81
CA ILE A 80 0.56 1.42 4.03
C ILE A 80 1.59 0.36 4.45
N ALA A 81 1.82 0.22 5.76
CA ALA A 81 2.72 -0.80 6.29
C ALA A 81 2.24 -2.22 5.96
N SER A 82 0.94 -2.49 5.96
CA SER A 82 0.41 -3.79 5.56
C SER A 82 0.75 -4.13 4.10
N PHE A 83 0.71 -3.16 3.19
CA PHE A 83 1.12 -3.36 1.80
C PHE A 83 2.64 -3.61 1.72
N LEU A 84 3.45 -2.77 2.38
CA LEU A 84 4.90 -2.91 2.37
C LEU A 84 5.34 -4.28 2.94
N LEU A 85 4.69 -4.73 4.02
CA LEU A 85 4.96 -6.03 4.62
C LEU A 85 4.53 -7.17 3.69
N HIS A 86 3.36 -7.08 3.07
CA HIS A 86 2.90 -8.08 2.10
C HIS A 86 3.90 -8.23 0.95
N LEU A 87 4.39 -7.11 0.40
CA LEU A 87 5.43 -7.11 -0.64
C LEU A 87 6.75 -7.72 -0.16
N ALA A 88 7.19 -7.37 1.05
CA ALA A 88 8.45 -7.87 1.61
C ALA A 88 8.44 -9.39 1.84
N THR A 89 7.26 -9.97 2.05
CA THR A 89 7.06 -11.40 2.31
C THR A 89 6.43 -12.15 1.14
N VAL A 90 6.40 -11.55 -0.06
CA VAL A 90 5.67 -12.10 -1.22
C VAL A 90 6.20 -13.46 -1.69
N ASP A 91 7.49 -13.71 -1.46
CA ASP A 91 8.19 -14.95 -1.82
C ASP A 91 8.27 -15.97 -0.66
N ASP A 92 7.75 -15.62 0.53
CA ASP A 92 7.74 -16.51 1.69
C ASP A 92 6.65 -17.58 1.54
N ASP A 93 6.82 -18.72 2.22
CA ASP A 93 5.80 -19.79 2.28
C ASP A 93 4.44 -19.30 2.81
N THR A 94 4.44 -18.22 3.60
CA THR A 94 3.23 -17.58 4.12
C THR A 94 3.40 -16.07 4.13
N PRO A 95 2.97 -15.39 3.06
CA PRO A 95 3.02 -13.93 2.98
C PRO A 95 2.21 -13.28 4.10
N SER A 96 2.75 -12.20 4.65
CA SER A 96 2.11 -11.41 5.70
C SER A 96 1.05 -10.48 5.12
N LYS A 97 -0.18 -10.99 4.98
CA LYS A 97 -1.33 -10.22 4.49
C LYS A 97 -2.58 -10.40 5.36
N ILE A 98 -3.24 -9.28 5.65
CA ILE A 98 -4.60 -9.29 6.19
C ILE A 98 -5.56 -9.67 5.06
N ALA A 99 -6.05 -10.91 5.09
CA ALA A 99 -7.07 -11.39 4.17
C ALA A 99 -8.47 -10.91 4.60
N LEU A 100 -8.99 -9.90 3.89
CA LEU A 100 -10.34 -9.38 4.10
C LEU A 100 -11.41 -10.37 3.58
N PRO A 101 -12.60 -10.42 4.21
CA PRO A 101 -13.64 -11.41 3.88
C PRO A 101 -14.22 -11.27 2.47
N ASP A 102 -14.06 -10.11 1.85
CA ASP A 102 -14.50 -9.77 0.49
C ASP A 102 -13.39 -9.89 -0.56
N SER A 103 -12.19 -10.38 -0.18
CA SER A 103 -11.11 -10.63 -1.13
C SER A 103 -11.54 -11.67 -2.18
N PRO A 104 -11.41 -11.38 -3.49
CA PRO A 104 -11.66 -12.35 -4.54
C PRO A 104 -10.48 -13.32 -4.75
N PHE A 105 -9.37 -13.10 -4.05
CA PHE A 105 -8.18 -13.94 -4.11
C PHE A 105 -8.17 -14.92 -2.94
N ASP A 106 -7.81 -16.17 -3.26
CA ASP A 106 -7.64 -17.23 -2.27
C ASP A 106 -6.57 -16.85 -1.23
N ARG A 107 -6.71 -17.39 -0.01
CA ARG A 107 -5.75 -17.20 1.09
C ARG A 107 -4.46 -17.95 0.87
#